data_AF-Q8H223-F1
#
_entry.id   AF-Q8H223-F1
#
_cell.length_a   1.000
_cell.length_b   1.000
_cell.length_c   1.000
_cell.angle_alpha   90.00
_cell.angle_beta   90.00
_cell.angle_gamma   90.00
#
_symmetry.space_group_name_H-M   'P 1'
#
loop_
_entity.id
_entity.type
_entity.pdbx_description
1 polymer ?
#
loop_
_entity_poly.entity_id
_entity_poly.type
_entity_poly.pdbx_seq_one_letter_code
_entity_poly.pdbx_strand_id
1 'polypeptide(L)'
;SRPWKEYSRTVVMQSLLDGSIDPEGWFPWAGGSSPKSIYYGEYSNSGPGSSTSGRVTWPGYHSSLTSEEAQRFTVGSFISGNVWLPPTGVAFDSGLGGG
;
A
#
# COMPACT_ATOMS: atom_id res chain seq x y z
N SER A 1 -0.48 -4.21 9.08
CA SER A 1 -1.67 -3.41 9.48
C SER A 1 -2.85 -4.33 9.82
N ARG A 2 -3.93 -3.80 10.42
CA ARG A 2 -5.18 -4.53 10.73
C ARG A 2 -6.42 -3.76 10.26
N PRO A 3 -7.41 -4.40 9.61
CA PRO A 3 -8.58 -3.71 9.07
C PRO A 3 -9.58 -3.35 10.16
N TRP A 4 -9.55 -2.10 10.65
CA TRP A 4 -10.49 -1.67 11.70
C TRP A 4 -11.95 -1.57 11.22
N LYS A 5 -12.16 -1.28 9.93
CA LYS A 5 -13.48 -1.09 9.32
C LYS A 5 -13.62 -1.93 8.06
N GLU A 6 -14.88 -2.18 7.68
CA GLU A 6 -15.27 -3.06 6.58
C GLU A 6 -14.59 -2.72 5.23
N TYR A 7 -14.36 -1.44 4.95
CA TYR A 7 -13.74 -0.95 3.70
C TYR A 7 -12.34 -0.37 3.92
N SER A 8 -11.58 -0.94 4.87
CA SER A 8 -10.21 -0.49 5.15
C SER A 8 -9.34 -0.56 3.90
N ARG A 9 -8.56 0.50 3.66
CA ARG A 9 -7.70 0.62 2.47
C ARG A 9 -6.32 1.08 2.87
N THR A 10 -5.29 0.33 2.47
CA THR A 10 -3.89 0.63 2.79
C THR A 10 -3.01 0.11 1.66
N VAL A 11 -2.12 0.95 1.15
CA VAL A 11 -1.15 0.55 0.12
C VAL A 11 0.24 0.89 0.63
N VAL A 12 1.17 -0.06 0.53
CA VAL A 12 2.59 0.13 0.83
C VAL A 12 3.36 -0.02 -0.48
N MET A 13 4.00 1.05 -0.94
CA MET A 13 4.63 1.08 -2.24
C MET A 13 6.00 1.77 -2.25
N GLN A 14 6.88 1.33 -3.15
CA GLN A 14 8.23 1.87 -3.38
C GLN A 14 9.03 2.05 -2.07
N SER A 15 8.87 1.12 -1.14
CA SER A 15 9.42 1.20 0.22
C SER A 15 10.44 0.09 0.50
N LEU A 16 11.41 0.37 1.38
CA LEU A 16 12.28 -0.65 1.95
C LEU A 16 11.59 -1.28 3.17
N LEU A 17 11.32 -2.57 3.12
CA LEU A 17 10.74 -3.36 4.21
C LEU A 17 11.84 -4.24 4.82
N ASP A 18 12.14 -4.01 6.10
CA ASP A 18 13.15 -4.78 6.82
C ASP A 18 12.61 -6.14 7.30
N GLY A 19 13.48 -6.94 7.93
CA GLY A 19 13.14 -8.31 8.34
C GLY A 19 12.23 -8.39 9.56
N SER A 20 11.79 -7.27 10.14
CA SER A 20 10.83 -7.26 11.24
C SER A 20 9.39 -7.46 10.77
N ILE A 21 9.14 -7.36 9.46
CA ILE A 21 7.82 -7.62 8.87
C ILE A 21 7.56 -9.13 8.88
N ASP A 22 6.49 -9.52 9.59
CA ASP A 22 6.01 -10.89 9.60
C ASP A 22 5.68 -11.36 8.17
N PRO A 23 6.04 -12.60 7.77
CA PRO A 23 5.72 -13.13 6.45
C PRO A 23 4.24 -13.01 6.06
N GLU A 24 3.30 -13.14 7.02
CA GLU A 24 1.86 -12.96 6.78
C GLU A 24 1.52 -11.50 6.39
N GLY A 25 2.30 -10.53 6.88
CA GLY A 25 2.28 -9.10 6.59
C GLY A 25 1.08 -8.32 7.16
N TRP A 26 -0.12 -8.91 7.07
CA TRP A 26 -1.38 -8.30 7.47
C TRP A 26 -2.08 -9.18 8.50
N PHE A 27 -2.65 -8.56 9.52
CA PHE A 27 -3.19 -9.30 10.67
C PHE A 27 -4.68 -9.00 10.85
N PRO A 28 -5.53 -9.99 11.16
CA PRO A 28 -6.96 -9.76 11.28
C PRO A 28 -7.29 -8.87 12.49
N TRP A 29 -8.38 -8.11 12.41
CA TRP A 29 -8.77 -7.19 13.49
C TRP A 29 -9.25 -7.92 14.76
N ALA A 30 -10.06 -8.98 14.62
CA ALA A 30 -10.72 -9.64 15.76
C ALA A 30 -10.61 -11.17 15.73
N GLY A 31 -9.46 -11.73 15.33
CA GLY A 31 -9.20 -13.18 15.35
C GLY A 31 -9.97 -14.02 14.31
N GLY A 32 -10.84 -13.39 13.50
CA GLY A 32 -11.48 -13.99 12.32
C GLY A 32 -10.79 -13.60 11.01
N SER A 33 -11.36 -13.98 9.86
CA SER A 33 -10.85 -13.51 8.55
C SER A 33 -11.10 -12.02 8.34
N SER A 34 -10.30 -11.38 7.49
CA SER A 34 -10.53 -9.99 7.08
C SER A 34 -11.85 -9.86 6.30
N PRO A 35 -12.57 -8.72 6.40
CA PRO A 35 -13.63 -8.40 5.45
C PRO A 35 -13.15 -8.54 4.01
N LYS A 36 -13.99 -9.08 3.13
CA LYS A 36 -13.67 -9.25 1.70
C LYS A 36 -13.54 -7.91 0.96
N SER A 37 -14.11 -6.84 1.54
CA SER A 37 -14.24 -5.49 1.00
C SER A 37 -13.05 -4.57 1.29
N ILE A 38 -12.00 -5.06 1.95
CA ILE A 38 -10.78 -4.28 2.15
C ILE A 38 -10.03 -4.11 0.81
N TYR A 39 -9.09 -3.16 0.78
CA TYR A 39 -8.14 -3.01 -0.32
C TYR A 39 -6.73 -2.82 0.24
N TYR A 40 -6.01 -3.92 0.44
CA TYR A 40 -4.64 -3.92 0.94
C TYR A 40 -3.68 -4.29 -0.18
N GLY A 41 -2.75 -3.41 -0.52
CA GLY A 41 -1.89 -3.59 -1.70
C GLY A 41 -0.41 -3.36 -1.42
N GLU A 42 0.44 -4.11 -2.13
CA GLU A 42 1.90 -3.93 -2.13
C GLU A 42 2.39 -3.66 -3.57
N TYR A 43 3.31 -2.71 -3.74
CA TYR A 43 3.88 -2.35 -5.05
C TYR A 43 5.36 -2.00 -4.97
N SER A 44 6.21 -2.72 -5.71
CA SER A 44 7.65 -2.39 -5.88
C SER A 44 8.39 -2.14 -4.55
N ASN A 45 8.08 -2.95 -3.52
CA ASN A 45 8.79 -2.90 -2.25
C ASN A 45 10.09 -3.73 -2.32
N SER A 46 11.11 -3.30 -1.59
CA SER A 46 12.42 -3.94 -1.54
C SER A 46 12.80 -4.32 -0.11
N GLY A 47 13.87 -5.09 0.06
CA GLY A 47 14.40 -5.47 1.38
C GLY A 47 13.93 -6.84 1.88
N PRO A 48 14.49 -7.32 3.01
CA PRO A 48 14.26 -8.69 3.49
C PRO A 48 12.80 -8.99 3.88
N GLY A 49 11.99 -7.98 4.22
CA GLY A 49 10.57 -8.14 4.55
C GLY A 49 9.62 -7.99 3.36
N SER A 50 10.12 -7.71 2.14
CA SER A 50 9.27 -7.40 0.99
C SER A 50 8.74 -8.61 0.23
N SER A 51 9.20 -9.82 0.55
CA SER A 51 8.67 -11.03 -0.08
C SER A 51 7.19 -11.18 0.23
N THR A 52 6.37 -11.33 -0.81
CA THR A 52 4.92 -11.50 -0.68
C THR A 52 4.48 -12.96 -0.71
N SER A 53 5.42 -13.92 -0.85
CA SER A 53 5.11 -15.35 -0.98
C SER A 53 4.46 -15.97 0.26
N GLY A 54 4.68 -15.38 1.45
CA GLY A 54 4.10 -15.84 2.72
C GLY A 54 2.87 -15.05 3.18
N ARG A 55 2.38 -14.10 2.36
CA ARG A 55 1.32 -13.18 2.77
C ARG A 55 -0.03 -13.88 2.86
N VAL A 56 -0.93 -13.28 3.62
CA VAL A 56 -2.33 -13.70 3.73
C VAL A 56 -3.01 -13.85 2.35
N THR A 57 -3.94 -14.79 2.22
CA THR A 57 -4.70 -15.07 0.99
C THR A 57 -6.06 -14.39 0.94
N TRP A 58 -6.20 -13.24 1.62
CA TRP A 58 -7.49 -12.56 1.73
C TRP A 58 -7.98 -12.04 0.37
N PRO A 59 -9.29 -12.10 0.08
CA PRO A 59 -9.82 -11.65 -1.22
C PRO A 59 -9.55 -10.18 -1.55
N GLY A 60 -9.46 -9.31 -0.53
CA GLY A 60 -9.14 -7.89 -0.70
C GLY A 60 -7.65 -7.55 -0.55
N TYR A 61 -6.78 -8.56 -0.54
CA TYR A 61 -5.33 -8.38 -0.56
C TYR A 61 -4.79 -8.53 -1.99
N HIS A 62 -3.91 -7.61 -2.37
CA HIS A 62 -3.30 -7.51 -3.68
C HIS A 62 -1.78 -7.58 -3.53
N SER A 63 -1.20 -8.76 -3.77
CA SER A 63 0.21 -9.06 -3.51
C SER A 63 1.21 -8.38 -4.45
N SER A 64 0.74 -7.87 -5.57
CA SER A 64 1.54 -7.11 -6.53
C SER A 64 0.59 -6.27 -7.38
N LEU A 65 0.45 -4.99 -7.03
CA LEU A 65 -0.29 -4.06 -7.87
C LEU A 65 0.41 -3.83 -9.21
N THR A 66 -0.35 -3.49 -10.25
CA THR A 66 0.25 -2.95 -11.48
C THR A 66 0.65 -1.49 -11.30
N SER A 67 1.45 -0.95 -12.23
CA SER A 67 1.75 0.49 -12.28
C SER A 67 0.47 1.32 -12.35
N GLU A 68 -0.52 0.90 -13.13
CA GLU A 68 -1.77 1.62 -13.33
C GLU A 68 -2.64 1.62 -12.07
N GLU A 69 -2.61 0.53 -11.30
CA GLU A 69 -3.28 0.44 -10.01
C GLU A 69 -2.57 1.29 -8.96
N ALA A 70 -1.24 1.20 -8.87
CA ALA A 70 -0.42 1.96 -7.93
C ALA A 70 -0.47 3.48 -8.21
N GLN A 71 -0.57 3.89 -9.48
CA GLN A 71 -0.67 5.30 -9.87
C GLN A 71 -1.85 6.01 -9.19
N ARG A 72 -2.95 5.29 -8.91
CA ARG A 72 -4.14 5.85 -8.24
C ARG A 72 -3.87 6.29 -6.80
N PHE A 73 -2.79 5.79 -6.19
CA PHE A 73 -2.38 6.08 -4.82
C PHE A 73 -1.22 7.09 -4.74
N THR A 74 -0.81 7.67 -5.86
CA THR A 74 0.24 8.70 -5.91
C THR A 74 -0.29 10.06 -5.45
N VAL A 75 0.62 10.99 -5.13
CA VAL A 75 0.30 12.33 -4.63
C VAL A 75 -0.61 13.11 -5.60
N GLY A 76 -0.31 13.07 -6.89
CA GLY A 76 -1.08 13.78 -7.92
C GLY A 76 -2.49 13.22 -8.07
N SER A 77 -2.64 11.89 -8.05
CA SER A 77 -3.94 11.24 -8.28
C SER A 77 -4.80 11.13 -7.03
N PHE A 78 -4.22 10.81 -5.87
CA PHE A 78 -4.99 10.46 -4.67
C PHE A 78 -5.43 11.68 -3.86
N ILE A 79 -4.56 12.68 -3.75
CA ILE A 79 -4.80 13.88 -2.93
C ILE A 79 -4.79 15.17 -3.74
N SER A 80 -4.77 15.07 -5.07
CA SER A 80 -4.68 16.22 -5.97
C SER A 80 -3.50 17.15 -5.63
N GLY A 81 -2.36 16.57 -5.23
CA GLY A 81 -1.23 17.31 -4.67
C GLY A 81 -0.70 18.42 -5.56
N ASN A 82 -0.76 18.24 -6.89
CA ASN A 82 -0.36 19.24 -7.88
C ASN A 82 -1.11 20.58 -7.75
N VAL A 83 -2.29 20.59 -7.12
CA VAL A 83 -3.13 21.79 -6.96
C VAL A 83 -2.71 22.62 -5.75
N TRP A 84 -2.28 21.99 -4.66
CA TRP A 84 -2.16 22.66 -3.36
C TRP A 84 -0.79 22.53 -2.71
N LEU A 85 0.05 21.56 -3.12
CA LEU A 85 1.41 21.43 -2.61
C LEU A 85 2.38 22.50 -3.15
N PRO A 86 2.33 22.95 -4.42
CA PRO A 86 3.34 23.89 -4.93
C PRO A 86 3.49 25.19 -4.11
N PRO A 87 2.41 25.85 -3.65
CA PRO A 87 2.53 27.05 -2.82
C PRO A 87 3.15 26.81 -1.44
N THR A 88 3.20 25.56 -0.95
CA THR A 88 3.77 25.25 0.38
C THR A 88 5.31 25.26 0.38
N GLY A 89 5.94 25.17 -0.80
CA GLY A 89 7.40 25.07 -0.93
C GLY A 89 8.00 23.71 -0.56
N VAL A 90 7.18 22.72 -0.19
CA VAL A 90 7.63 21.36 0.11
C VAL A 90 7.94 20.62 -1.20
N ALA A 91 9.07 19.90 -1.24
CA ALA A 91 9.39 19.02 -2.34
C ALA A 91 8.50 17.77 -2.33
N PHE A 92 7.97 17.38 -3.48
CA PHE A 92 7.13 16.19 -3.62
C PHE A 92 7.23 15.61 -5.03
N ASP A 93 7.05 14.30 -5.14
CA ASP A 93 6.86 13.60 -6.41
C ASP A 93 5.37 13.39 -6.66
N SER A 94 4.89 13.79 -7.84
CA SER A 94 3.45 13.73 -8.15
C SER A 94 2.97 12.32 -8.54
N GLY A 95 3.86 11.46 -9.02
CA GLY A 95 3.55 10.13 -9.56
C GLY A 95 4.41 9.05 -8.94
N LEU A 96 4.42 7.87 -9.57
CA LEU A 96 5.39 6.83 -9.23
C LEU A 96 6.78 7.28 -9.68
N GLY A 97 7.78 7.15 -8.82
CA GLY A 97 9.17 7.47 -9.18
C GLY A 97 9.66 6.53 -10.27
N GLY A 98 9.97 7.06 -11.46
CA GLY A 98 10.39 6.28 -12.62
C GLY A 98 10.34 7.05 -13.94
N GLY A 99 11.04 8.18 -14.01
CA GLY A 99 11.21 9.03 -15.20
C GLY A 99 11.91 10.34 -14.83
#